data_AF-A0A6P8XWL8-F1
#
_entry.id   AF-A0A6P8XWL8-F1
#
_cell.length_a   1.000
_cell.length_b   1.000
_cell.length_c   1.000
_cell.angle_alpha   90.00
_cell.angle_beta   90.00
_cell.angle_gamma   90.00
#
_symmetry.space_group_name_H-M   'P 1'
#
loop_
_entity.id
_entity.type
_entity.pdbx_description
1 polymer ?
#
loop_
_entity_poly.entity_id
_entity_poly.type
_entity_poly.pdbx_seq_one_letter_code
_entity_poly.pdbx_strand_id
1 'polypeptide(L)'
;MFTLRATLYNLIVNMNEQEQDDTLIVVYIGESNEDEVQQIVEQIERSFQQQLNKGLIDIIAPAANYYSDMDMSWQSKQNLDLAYLMAYAHAKGVFYVQLVDDIMTRRQFITSMKRFALIKSALANPFQPSWIVLDFCEAGFIGKLFKATELPYLITYLQLYYNDMSALDILTHLIEAKMCRQVKKDKLQCQHLKTKLWQRFNSNLFYHIENISLEDKLKLQLGGKD
;
A
#
# COMPACT_ATOMS: atom_id res chain seq x y z
N MET A 1 -8.55 2.45 -16.29
CA MET A 1 -8.60 3.91 -16.58
C MET A 1 -9.73 4.65 -15.85
N PHE A 2 -11.01 4.26 -15.99
CA PHE A 2 -12.11 4.88 -15.21
C PHE A 2 -11.96 4.67 -13.69
N THR A 3 -11.41 3.52 -13.30
CA THR A 3 -11.14 3.10 -11.91
C THR A 3 -10.17 4.03 -11.20
N LEU A 4 -8.99 4.30 -11.79
CA LEU A 4 -7.97 5.17 -11.19
C LEU A 4 -8.51 6.56 -10.81
N ARG A 5 -9.23 7.21 -11.72
CA ARG A 5 -9.81 8.53 -11.46
C ARG A 5 -10.82 8.48 -10.31
N ALA A 6 -11.67 7.45 -10.28
CA ALA A 6 -12.64 7.27 -9.20
C ALA A 6 -11.94 7.04 -7.85
N THR A 7 -10.88 6.23 -7.85
CA THR A 7 -10.04 5.97 -6.67
C THR A 7 -9.36 7.24 -6.17
N LEU A 8 -8.68 8.00 -7.03
CA LEU A 8 -8.03 9.26 -6.66
C LEU A 8 -9.03 10.27 -6.10
N TYR A 9 -10.16 10.46 -6.78
CA TYR A 9 -11.22 11.32 -6.29
C TYR A 9 -11.70 10.88 -4.91
N ASN A 10 -11.94 9.57 -4.72
CA ASN A 10 -12.40 9.01 -3.47
C ASN A 10 -11.40 9.17 -2.32
N LEU A 11 -10.10 8.97 -2.59
CA LEU A 11 -9.03 9.22 -1.62
C LEU A 11 -9.05 10.69 -1.17
N ILE A 12 -9.07 11.63 -2.11
CA ILE A 12 -8.99 13.06 -1.84
C ILE A 12 -10.20 13.56 -1.04
N VAL A 13 -11.42 13.23 -1.48
CA VAL A 13 -12.66 13.71 -0.82
C VAL A 13 -12.85 13.15 0.59
N ASN A 14 -12.25 11.98 0.88
CA ASN A 14 -12.32 11.35 2.19
C ASN A 14 -11.18 11.78 3.13
N MET A 15 -10.21 12.57 2.65
CA MET A 15 -9.21 13.23 3.48
C MET A 15 -9.65 14.65 3.86
N ASN A 16 -9.47 15.01 5.13
CA ASN A 16 -9.55 16.42 5.54
C ASN A 16 -8.27 17.18 5.14
N GLU A 17 -8.27 18.52 5.29
CA GLU A 17 -7.14 19.37 4.88
C GLU A 17 -5.82 18.97 5.54
N GLN A 18 -5.82 18.70 6.86
CA GLN A 18 -4.62 18.26 7.57
C GLN A 18 -4.11 16.90 7.07
N GLU A 19 -5.00 15.99 6.69
CA GLU A 19 -4.62 14.70 6.10
C GLU A 19 -4.00 14.89 4.72
N GLN A 20 -4.54 15.80 3.90
CA GLN A 20 -3.97 16.11 2.58
C GLN A 20 -2.58 16.74 2.73
N ASP A 21 -2.40 17.68 3.65
CA ASP A 21 -1.11 18.35 3.86
C ASP A 21 0.00 17.42 4.40
N ASP A 22 -0.39 16.30 5.02
CA ASP A 22 0.53 15.31 5.60
C ASP A 22 0.62 14.01 4.77
N THR A 23 0.03 13.99 3.57
CA THR A 23 0.02 12.81 2.69
C THR A 23 0.61 13.13 1.33
N LEU A 24 1.35 12.17 0.79
CA LEU A 24 1.72 12.14 -0.62
C LEU A 24 1.09 10.91 -1.26
N ILE A 25 0.32 11.10 -2.33
CA ILE A 25 -0.20 10.04 -3.19
C ILE A 25 0.79 9.87 -4.34
N VAL A 26 1.43 8.71 -4.44
CA VAL A 26 2.27 8.38 -5.60
C VAL A 26 1.48 7.47 -6.53
N VAL A 27 1.21 7.96 -7.74
CA VAL A 27 0.57 7.20 -8.81
C VAL A 27 1.64 6.59 -9.68
N TYR A 28 1.76 5.26 -9.64
CA TYR A 28 2.62 4.50 -10.54
C TYR A 28 1.84 4.03 -11.76
N ILE A 29 2.30 4.43 -12.95
CA ILE A 29 1.75 3.99 -14.23
C ILE A 29 2.65 2.88 -14.75
N GLY A 30 2.23 1.63 -14.55
CA GLY A 30 2.99 0.44 -14.96
C GLY A 30 2.84 0.04 -16.42
N GLU A 31 2.48 0.97 -17.31
CA GLU A 31 2.35 0.69 -18.74
C GLU A 31 3.71 0.80 -19.44
N SER A 32 3.94 -0.05 -20.45
CA SER A 32 5.19 -0.03 -21.24
C SER A 32 5.07 0.82 -22.51
N ASN A 33 3.85 1.10 -22.97
CA ASN A 33 3.59 1.92 -24.14
C ASN A 33 3.57 3.40 -23.74
N GLU A 34 4.48 4.19 -24.32
CA GLU A 34 4.63 5.62 -24.00
C GLU A 34 3.36 6.43 -24.31
N ASP A 35 2.63 6.09 -25.39
CA ASP A 35 1.37 6.77 -25.73
C ASP A 35 0.29 6.50 -24.68
N GLU A 36 0.22 5.26 -24.15
CA GLU A 36 -0.72 4.91 -23.08
C GLU A 36 -0.36 5.62 -21.77
N VAL A 37 0.92 5.67 -21.42
CA VAL A 37 1.41 6.43 -20.26
C VAL A 37 1.01 7.90 -20.40
N GLN A 38 1.29 8.52 -21.54
CA GLN A 38 0.99 9.93 -21.79
C GLN A 38 -0.52 10.21 -21.70
N GLN A 39 -1.36 9.32 -22.25
CA GLN A 39 -2.82 9.46 -22.14
C GLN A 39 -3.30 9.40 -20.69
N ILE A 40 -2.73 8.53 -19.86
CA ILE A 40 -3.08 8.44 -18.43
C ILE A 40 -2.62 9.70 -17.69
N VAL A 41 -1.39 10.16 -17.93
CA VAL A 41 -0.85 11.40 -17.34
C VAL A 41 -1.75 12.58 -17.64
N GLU A 42 -2.07 12.82 -18.92
CA GLU A 42 -2.93 13.95 -19.31
C GLU A 42 -4.30 13.91 -18.66
N GLN A 43 -4.87 12.72 -18.45
CA GLN A 43 -6.16 12.59 -17.77
C GLN A 43 -6.09 12.94 -16.29
N ILE A 44 -5.01 12.54 -15.61
CA ILE A 44 -4.76 12.89 -14.21
C ILE A 44 -4.55 14.41 -14.12
N GLU A 45 -3.72 14.99 -14.99
CA GLU A 45 -3.47 16.43 -15.04
C GLU A 45 -4.75 17.24 -15.25
N ARG A 46 -5.60 16.84 -16.19
CA ARG A 46 -6.89 17.49 -16.44
C ARG A 46 -7.86 17.40 -15.25
N SER A 47 -7.82 16.29 -14.50
CA SER A 47 -8.80 16.03 -13.43
C SER A 47 -8.34 16.51 -12.05
N PHE A 48 -7.03 16.57 -11.80
CA PHE A 48 -6.43 16.78 -10.48
C PHE A 48 -5.32 17.85 -10.48
N GLN A 49 -5.37 18.80 -11.42
CA GLN A 49 -4.37 19.87 -11.56
C GLN A 49 -4.08 20.60 -10.24
N GLN A 50 -5.11 20.88 -9.45
CA GLN A 50 -4.93 21.56 -8.17
C GLN A 50 -4.13 20.71 -7.16
N GLN A 51 -4.39 19.41 -7.11
CA GLN A 51 -3.70 18.50 -6.20
C GLN A 51 -2.25 18.26 -6.62
N LEU A 52 -1.99 18.19 -7.93
CA LEU A 52 -0.63 18.18 -8.49
C LEU A 52 0.14 19.45 -8.12
N ASN A 53 -0.46 20.62 -8.33
CA ASN A 53 0.18 21.91 -8.01
C ASN A 53 0.46 22.08 -6.50
N LYS A 54 -0.32 21.43 -5.64
CA LYS A 54 -0.11 21.41 -4.19
C LYS A 54 0.95 20.38 -3.74
N GLY A 55 1.44 19.53 -4.64
CA GLY A 55 2.35 18.43 -4.28
C GLY A 55 1.67 17.27 -3.54
N LEU A 56 0.34 17.17 -3.60
CA LEU A 56 -0.40 16.03 -3.02
C LEU A 56 -0.25 14.75 -3.85
N ILE A 57 -0.01 14.90 -5.16
CA ILE A 57 0.12 13.78 -6.10
C ILE A 57 1.47 13.86 -6.80
N ASP A 58 2.23 12.77 -6.75
CA ASP A 58 3.34 12.49 -7.66
C ASP A 58 2.90 11.46 -8.70
N ILE A 59 3.31 11.62 -9.96
CA ILE A 59 3.09 10.63 -11.01
C ILE A 59 4.45 10.10 -11.44
N ILE A 60 4.58 8.78 -11.50
CA ILE A 60 5.79 8.09 -11.93
C ILE A 60 5.45 6.96 -12.91
N ALA A 61 6.38 6.69 -13.81
CA ALA A 61 6.35 5.54 -14.72
C ALA A 61 7.76 4.92 -14.77
N PRO A 62 7.89 3.62 -15.02
CA PRO A 62 9.17 3.01 -15.30
C PRO A 62 9.65 3.40 -16.70
N ALA A 63 10.94 3.21 -16.98
CA ALA A 63 11.44 3.31 -18.35
C ALA A 63 10.86 2.17 -19.22
N ALA A 64 10.71 2.40 -20.52
CA ALA A 64 10.12 1.42 -21.46
C ALA A 64 10.85 0.06 -21.46
N ASN A 65 12.15 0.04 -21.13
CA ASN A 65 12.98 -1.16 -21.06
C ASN A 65 13.07 -1.78 -19.65
N TYR A 66 12.30 -1.30 -18.69
CA TYR A 66 12.32 -1.81 -17.30
C TYR A 66 11.92 -3.29 -17.23
N TYR A 67 10.95 -3.70 -18.05
CA TYR A 67 10.59 -5.09 -18.23
C TYR A 67 11.39 -5.65 -19.42
N SER A 68 12.61 -6.11 -19.15
CA SER A 68 13.54 -6.54 -20.21
C SER A 68 13.13 -7.86 -20.90
N ASP A 69 12.15 -8.60 -20.36
CA ASP A 69 11.70 -9.90 -20.87
C ASP A 69 10.23 -9.88 -21.30
N MET A 70 9.96 -10.25 -22.55
CA MET A 70 8.61 -10.32 -23.14
C MET A 70 7.73 -11.44 -22.55
N ASP A 71 8.31 -12.41 -21.84
CA ASP A 71 7.62 -13.58 -21.26
C ASP A 71 7.45 -13.46 -19.73
N MET A 72 7.33 -12.24 -19.22
CA MET A 72 7.12 -11.99 -17.79
C MET A 72 5.67 -12.29 -17.40
N SER A 73 5.47 -13.09 -16.35
CA SER A 73 4.14 -13.32 -15.80
C SER A 73 3.56 -12.03 -15.18
N TRP A 74 2.23 -11.94 -15.09
CA TRP A 74 1.56 -10.81 -14.43
C TRP A 74 2.00 -10.65 -12.96
N GLN A 75 2.29 -11.76 -12.28
CA GLN A 75 2.74 -11.78 -10.89
C GLN A 75 4.14 -11.19 -10.76
N SER A 76 5.02 -11.60 -11.68
CA SER A 76 6.40 -11.12 -11.73
C SER A 76 6.46 -9.63 -12.03
N LYS A 77 5.63 -9.17 -12.98
CA LYS A 77 5.46 -7.75 -13.27
C LYS A 77 4.97 -6.98 -12.04
N GLN A 78 3.91 -7.47 -11.38
CA GLN A 78 3.37 -6.83 -10.17
C GLN A 78 4.42 -6.68 -9.06
N ASN A 79 5.25 -7.70 -8.84
CA ASN A 79 6.32 -7.64 -7.85
C ASN A 79 7.36 -6.55 -8.17
N LEU A 80 7.76 -6.43 -9.44
CA LEU A 80 8.68 -5.38 -9.89
C LEU A 80 8.05 -3.98 -9.82
N ASP A 81 6.76 -3.86 -10.09
CA ASP A 81 6.00 -2.62 -9.97
C ASP A 81 5.95 -2.13 -8.52
N LEU A 82 5.65 -3.04 -7.60
CA LEU A 82 5.68 -2.76 -6.16
C LEU A 82 7.08 -2.33 -5.71
N ALA A 83 8.13 -3.04 -6.15
CA ALA A 83 9.50 -2.70 -5.80
C ALA A 83 9.89 -1.29 -6.31
N TYR A 84 9.52 -0.94 -7.54
CA TYR A 84 9.80 0.36 -8.13
C TYR A 84 9.08 1.48 -7.36
N LEU A 85 7.77 1.33 -7.15
CA LEU A 85 6.95 2.30 -6.44
C LEU A 85 7.45 2.52 -5.00
N MET A 86 7.76 1.43 -4.29
CA MET A 86 8.33 1.52 -2.94
C MET A 86 9.70 2.19 -2.95
N ALA A 87 10.56 1.90 -3.93
CA ALA A 87 11.87 2.53 -4.06
C ALA A 87 11.76 4.05 -4.28
N TYR A 88 10.80 4.52 -5.07
CA TYR A 88 10.53 5.95 -5.20
C TYR A 88 10.01 6.56 -3.89
N ALA A 89 9.09 5.89 -3.21
CA ALA A 89 8.38 6.44 -2.05
C ALA A 89 9.17 6.37 -0.73
N HIS A 90 10.15 5.47 -0.58
CA HIS A 90 10.75 5.16 0.73
C HIS A 90 11.41 6.35 1.44
N ALA A 91 11.89 7.35 0.71
CA ALA A 91 12.54 8.53 1.27
C ALA A 91 11.57 9.71 1.47
N LYS A 92 10.29 9.56 1.12
CA LYS A 92 9.31 10.66 1.05
C LYS A 92 8.35 10.74 2.24
N GLY A 93 8.40 9.79 3.17
CA GLY A 93 7.50 9.78 4.32
C GLY A 93 7.99 8.91 5.46
N VAL A 94 7.26 8.95 6.59
CA VAL A 94 7.54 8.09 7.76
C VAL A 94 6.89 6.71 7.58
N PHE A 95 5.71 6.68 6.94
CA PHE A 95 4.95 5.48 6.68
C PHE A 95 4.64 5.37 5.18
N TYR A 96 4.47 4.14 4.72
CA TYR A 96 4.07 3.81 3.36
C TYR A 96 2.87 2.87 3.41
N VAL A 97 1.87 3.08 2.56
CA VAL A 97 0.72 2.18 2.41
C VAL A 97 0.55 1.79 0.95
N GLN A 98 0.47 0.49 0.67
CA GLN A 98 0.22 0.00 -0.69
C GLN A 98 -1.28 -0.02 -0.98
N LEU A 99 -1.68 0.53 -2.13
CA LEU A 99 -3.05 0.51 -2.65
C LEU A 99 -3.06 0.02 -4.11
N VAL A 100 -4.27 -0.15 -4.66
CA VAL A 100 -4.55 -0.46 -6.07
C VAL A 100 -5.50 0.61 -6.63
N ASP A 101 -5.70 0.65 -7.94
CA ASP A 101 -6.40 1.74 -8.62
C ASP A 101 -7.93 1.57 -8.69
N ASP A 102 -8.51 0.58 -8.01
CA ASP A 102 -9.93 0.22 -8.07
C ASP A 102 -10.60 0.16 -6.68
N ILE A 103 -10.29 1.11 -5.79
CA ILE A 103 -10.76 1.10 -4.40
C ILE A 103 -11.57 2.34 -4.00
N MET A 104 -12.38 2.14 -2.96
CA MET A 104 -12.99 3.18 -2.14
C MET A 104 -12.45 3.13 -0.71
N THR A 105 -12.54 4.26 -0.03
CA THR A 105 -11.97 4.52 1.28
C THR A 105 -13.02 5.00 2.27
N ARG A 106 -12.79 4.77 3.57
CA ARG A 106 -13.53 5.43 4.65
C ARG A 106 -13.04 6.88 4.81
N ARG A 107 -13.93 7.76 5.28
CA ARG A 107 -13.54 9.11 5.71
C ARG A 107 -12.47 9.04 6.79
N GLN A 108 -11.51 9.95 6.72
CA GLN A 108 -10.41 10.10 7.67
C GLN A 108 -9.57 8.82 7.87
N PHE A 109 -9.41 8.06 6.79
CA PHE A 109 -8.62 6.82 6.82
C PHE A 109 -7.15 7.08 7.17
N ILE A 110 -6.57 8.21 6.74
CA ILE A 110 -5.19 8.60 7.09
C ILE A 110 -5.04 8.77 8.60
N THR A 111 -5.94 9.52 9.24
CA THR A 111 -5.95 9.73 10.69
C THR A 111 -6.06 8.41 11.43
N SER A 112 -6.95 7.52 10.96
CA SER A 112 -7.14 6.19 11.54
C SER A 112 -5.86 5.36 11.46
N MET A 113 -5.23 5.30 10.28
CA MET A 113 -3.97 4.58 10.07
C MET A 113 -2.83 5.14 10.92
N LYS A 114 -2.64 6.47 10.92
CA LYS A 114 -1.59 7.15 11.70
C LYS A 114 -1.76 6.90 13.20
N ARG A 115 -2.98 7.08 13.73
CA ARG A 115 -3.25 6.83 15.16
C ARG A 115 -2.94 5.39 15.53
N PHE A 116 -3.38 4.43 14.73
CA PHE A 116 -3.10 3.03 14.98
C PHE A 116 -1.59 2.76 14.96
N ALA A 117 -0.87 3.25 13.95
CA ALA A 117 0.58 3.09 13.85
C ALA A 117 1.34 3.69 15.03
N LEU A 118 0.98 4.89 15.46
CA LEU A 118 1.60 5.57 16.61
C LEU A 118 1.33 4.82 17.91
N ILE A 119 0.09 4.38 18.15
CA ILE A 119 -0.27 3.59 19.34
C ILE A 119 0.51 2.27 19.36
N LYS A 120 0.56 1.54 18.24
CA LYS A 120 1.31 0.27 18.17
C LYS A 120 2.81 0.44 18.32
N SER A 121 3.37 1.54 17.83
CA SER A 121 4.76 1.89 18.05
C SER A 121 5.04 2.26 19.52
N ALA A 122 4.17 3.04 20.16
CA ALA A 122 4.34 3.47 21.55
C ALA A 122 4.18 2.33 22.57
N LEU A 123 3.30 1.37 22.29
CA LEU A 123 3.09 0.19 23.13
C LEU A 123 4.10 -0.93 22.86
N ALA A 124 4.99 -0.78 21.88
CA ALA A 124 5.99 -1.79 21.57
C ALA A 124 7.01 -1.89 22.71
N ASN A 125 7.29 -3.12 23.15
CA ASN A 125 8.34 -3.38 24.12
C ASN A 125 9.71 -3.15 23.45
N PRO A 126 10.60 -2.28 24.00
CA PRO A 126 11.90 -2.01 23.40
C PRO A 126 12.83 -3.23 23.33
N PHE A 127 12.55 -4.27 24.11
CA PHE A 127 13.28 -5.54 24.12
C PHE A 127 12.66 -6.61 23.22
N GLN A 128 11.60 -6.31 22.46
CA GLN A 128 10.97 -7.23 21.51
C GLN A 128 10.84 -6.61 20.11
N PRO A 129 10.79 -7.44 19.06
CA PRO A 129 10.53 -6.96 17.71
C PRO A 129 9.21 -6.17 17.63
N SER A 130 9.29 -4.93 17.15
CA SER A 130 8.12 -4.09 16.86
C SER A 130 7.36 -4.63 15.63
N TRP A 131 6.17 -4.11 15.37
CA TRP A 131 5.39 -4.46 14.18
C TRP A 131 6.15 -4.17 12.88
N ILE A 132 5.89 -5.00 11.86
CA ILE A 132 6.39 -4.83 10.48
C ILE A 132 5.27 -4.40 9.55
N VAL A 133 4.08 -4.99 9.72
CA VAL A 133 2.90 -4.72 8.88
C VAL A 133 1.73 -4.32 9.76
N LEU A 134 1.10 -3.20 9.42
CA LEU A 134 -0.23 -2.87 9.92
C LEU A 134 -1.24 -3.01 8.79
N ASP A 135 -2.29 -3.78 9.03
CA ASP A 135 -3.18 -4.24 7.97
C ASP A 135 -4.56 -3.61 8.08
N PHE A 136 -4.96 -2.87 7.05
CA PHE A 136 -6.21 -2.09 6.99
C PHE A 136 -7.20 -2.60 5.93
N CYS A 137 -6.87 -3.68 5.21
CA CYS A 137 -7.76 -4.32 4.24
C CYS A 137 -7.52 -5.82 4.20
N GLU A 138 -8.57 -6.62 4.30
CA GLU A 138 -8.44 -8.09 4.27
C GLU A 138 -8.01 -8.63 2.90
N ALA A 139 -8.29 -7.87 1.83
CA ALA A 139 -7.99 -8.29 0.46
C ALA A 139 -6.50 -8.14 0.13
N GLY A 140 -5.79 -9.26 0.08
CA GLY A 140 -4.46 -9.37 -0.50
C GLY A 140 -3.45 -8.38 0.07
N PHE A 141 -2.71 -7.71 -0.82
CA PHE A 141 -1.64 -6.76 -0.46
C PHE A 141 -2.14 -5.32 -0.23
N ILE A 142 -3.45 -5.07 -0.37
CA ILE A 142 -4.04 -3.74 -0.26
C ILE A 142 -4.05 -3.29 1.20
N GLY A 143 -3.87 -2.00 1.43
CA GLY A 143 -3.97 -1.39 2.75
C GLY A 143 -2.92 -1.89 3.74
N LYS A 144 -1.81 -2.45 3.24
CA LYS A 144 -0.67 -2.87 4.07
C LYS A 144 0.22 -1.66 4.28
N LEU A 145 0.33 -1.26 5.55
CA LEU A 145 1.14 -0.13 5.99
C LEU A 145 2.46 -0.63 6.57
N PHE A 146 3.54 0.05 6.18
CA PHE A 146 4.91 -0.23 6.57
C PHE A 146 5.57 1.04 7.09
N LYS A 147 6.61 0.89 7.93
CA LYS A 147 7.55 1.98 8.19
C LYS A 147 8.40 2.19 6.95
N ALA A 148 8.56 3.43 6.50
CA ALA A 148 9.33 3.71 5.29
C ALA A 148 10.79 3.25 5.42
N THR A 149 11.36 3.31 6.62
CA THR A 149 12.72 2.82 6.95
C THR A 149 12.89 1.30 6.78
N GLU A 150 11.80 0.53 6.77
CA GLU A 150 11.84 -0.92 6.58
C GLU A 150 11.65 -1.32 5.09
N LEU A 151 11.21 -0.40 4.23
CA LEU A 151 10.97 -0.68 2.81
C LEU A 151 12.19 -1.21 2.07
N PRO A 152 13.44 -0.74 2.31
CA PRO A 152 14.60 -1.29 1.60
C PRO A 152 14.73 -2.82 1.71
N TYR A 153 14.35 -3.40 2.85
CA TYR A 153 14.34 -4.87 3.02
C TYR A 153 13.27 -5.53 2.15
N LEU A 154 12.05 -4.97 2.12
CA LEU A 154 10.95 -5.51 1.33
C LEU A 154 11.21 -5.35 -0.18
N ILE A 155 11.74 -4.20 -0.61
CA ILE A 155 12.16 -3.96 -2.00
C ILE A 155 13.17 -5.01 -2.44
N THR A 156 14.19 -5.26 -1.62
CA THR A 156 15.22 -6.27 -1.91
C THR A 156 14.59 -7.66 -2.05
N TYR A 157 13.67 -8.04 -1.15
CA TYR A 157 12.98 -9.33 -1.23
C TYR A 157 12.06 -9.44 -2.45
N LEU A 158 11.32 -8.38 -2.78
CA LEU A 158 10.50 -8.32 -3.99
C LEU A 158 11.35 -8.52 -5.24
N GLN A 159 12.53 -7.89 -5.30
CA GLN A 159 13.46 -8.04 -6.43
C GLN A 159 14.12 -9.43 -6.50
N LEU A 160 14.45 -10.02 -5.35
CA LEU A 160 15.08 -11.35 -5.31
C LEU A 160 14.11 -12.46 -5.70
N TYR A 161 12.84 -12.36 -5.30
CA TYR A 161 11.83 -13.40 -5.47
C TYR A 161 10.74 -13.02 -6.48
N TYR A 162 10.97 -11.99 -7.31
CA TYR A 162 9.94 -11.40 -8.16
C TYR A 162 9.27 -12.45 -9.05
N ASN A 163 10.01 -13.45 -9.54
CA ASN A 163 9.50 -14.47 -10.44
C ASN A 163 9.06 -15.78 -9.74
N ASP A 164 9.25 -15.88 -8.42
CA ASP A 164 9.09 -17.15 -7.70
C ASP A 164 7.72 -17.29 -7.04
N MET A 165 7.14 -16.19 -6.55
CA MET A 165 5.89 -16.21 -5.77
C MET A 165 5.20 -14.84 -5.75
N SER A 166 3.98 -14.77 -5.21
CA SER A 166 3.23 -13.52 -5.11
C SER A 166 3.84 -12.54 -4.09
N ALA A 167 3.59 -11.24 -4.24
CA ALA A 167 4.05 -10.22 -3.29
C ALA A 167 3.66 -10.51 -1.83
N LEU A 168 2.46 -11.07 -1.62
CA LEU A 168 1.96 -11.42 -0.29
C LEU A 168 2.74 -12.60 0.32
N ASP A 169 3.09 -13.57 -0.52
CA ASP A 169 3.94 -14.70 -0.10
C ASP A 169 5.36 -14.20 0.21
N ILE A 170 5.93 -13.34 -0.63
CA ILE A 170 7.25 -12.72 -0.39
C ILE A 170 7.26 -11.99 0.96
N LEU A 171 6.24 -11.18 1.25
CA LEU A 171 6.11 -10.48 2.53
C LEU A 171 5.98 -11.45 3.70
N THR A 172 5.20 -12.52 3.52
CA THR A 172 5.04 -13.55 4.53
C THR A 172 6.37 -14.26 4.83
N HIS A 173 7.11 -14.63 3.78
CA HIS A 173 8.43 -15.22 3.88
C HIS A 173 9.44 -14.27 4.55
N LEU A 174 9.41 -12.97 4.25
CA LEU A 174 10.24 -11.96 4.91
C LEU A 174 10.00 -11.93 6.43
N ILE A 175 8.74 -11.93 6.85
CA ILE A 175 8.36 -11.92 8.27
C ILE A 175 8.81 -13.21 8.97
N GLU A 176 8.61 -14.35 8.31
CA GLU A 176 9.03 -15.67 8.82
C GLU A 176 10.56 -15.77 8.92
N ALA A 177 11.29 -15.26 7.93
CA ALA A 177 12.75 -15.22 7.93
C ALA A 177 13.32 -14.33 9.06
N LYS A 178 12.70 -13.16 9.31
CA LYS A 178 13.12 -12.26 10.39
C LYS A 178 12.93 -12.88 11.78
N MET A 179 11.91 -13.72 12.00
CA MET A 179 11.57 -14.24 13.34
C MET A 179 11.97 -15.70 13.58
N CYS A 180 11.59 -16.60 12.67
CA CYS A 180 11.62 -18.03 12.95
C CYS A 180 13.03 -18.62 12.78
N ARG A 181 14.00 -17.79 12.35
CA ARG A 181 15.44 -18.11 12.45
C ARG A 181 15.92 -18.21 13.90
N GLN A 182 15.29 -17.47 14.83
CA GLN A 182 15.59 -17.52 16.27
C GLN A 182 14.83 -18.64 16.99
N VAL A 183 13.66 -19.03 16.46
CA VAL A 183 12.74 -19.99 17.08
C VAL A 183 12.76 -21.32 16.31
N LYS A 184 13.92 -21.98 16.27
CA LYS A 184 14.17 -23.17 15.41
C LYS A 184 13.29 -24.41 15.70
N LYS A 185 12.41 -24.42 16.70
CA LYS A 185 11.69 -25.65 17.13
C LYS A 185 10.22 -25.51 17.57
N ASP A 186 9.66 -24.31 17.69
CA ASP A 186 8.28 -24.13 18.16
C ASP A 186 7.41 -23.37 17.15
N LYS A 187 6.58 -24.13 16.41
CA LYS A 187 5.64 -23.59 15.41
C LYS A 187 4.57 -22.70 16.04
N LEU A 188 4.10 -23.03 17.25
CA LEU A 188 3.08 -22.27 17.96
C LEU A 188 3.63 -20.90 18.38
N GLN A 189 4.87 -20.88 18.87
CA GLN A 189 5.54 -19.62 19.21
C GLN A 189 5.83 -18.75 17.97
N CYS A 190 6.26 -19.36 16.85
CA CYS A 190 6.43 -18.64 15.57
C CYS A 190 5.10 -18.03 15.08
N GLN A 191 3.98 -18.76 15.19
CA GLN A 191 2.64 -18.23 14.87
C GLN A 191 2.23 -17.05 15.76
N HIS A 192 2.46 -17.15 17.07
CA HIS A 192 2.15 -16.05 18.00
C HIS A 192 3.02 -14.80 17.76
N LEU A 193 4.28 -14.97 17.35
CA LEU A 193 5.12 -13.84 16.96
C LEU A 193 4.67 -13.21 15.64
N LYS A 194 4.21 -14.02 14.68
CA LYS A 194 3.68 -13.53 13.40
C LYS A 194 2.50 -12.57 13.61
N THR A 195 1.59 -12.86 14.54
CA THR A 195 0.45 -11.96 14.85
C THR A 195 0.88 -10.66 15.55
N LYS A 196 2.02 -10.64 16.24
CA LYS A 196 2.58 -9.40 16.80
C LYS A 196 3.22 -8.51 15.73
N LEU A 197 3.82 -9.12 14.70
CA LEU A 197 4.45 -8.40 13.61
C LEU A 197 3.47 -7.92 12.54
N TRP A 198 2.40 -8.70 12.32
CA TRP A 198 1.31 -8.39 11.41
C TRP A 198 0.06 -8.09 12.21
N GLN A 199 -0.15 -6.80 12.51
CA GLN A 199 -1.28 -6.39 13.34
C GLN A 199 -2.41 -5.86 12.47
N ARG A 200 -3.58 -6.48 12.62
CA ARG A 200 -4.79 -6.10 11.89
C ARG A 200 -5.53 -4.97 12.59
N PHE A 201 -5.97 -3.99 11.82
CA PHE A 201 -6.93 -2.99 12.27
C PHE A 201 -8.35 -3.60 12.26
N ASN A 202 -9.14 -3.31 13.29
CA ASN A 202 -10.42 -3.99 13.53
C ASN A 202 -11.47 -3.78 12.44
N SER A 203 -11.29 -2.79 11.56
CA SER A 203 -12.24 -2.48 10.48
C SER A 203 -11.53 -2.33 9.15
N ASN A 204 -12.23 -2.66 8.06
CA ASN A 204 -11.74 -2.35 6.71
C ASN A 204 -11.80 -0.85 6.45
N LEU A 205 -10.66 -0.26 6.05
CA LEU A 205 -10.61 1.12 5.58
C LEU A 205 -10.72 1.24 4.05
N PHE A 206 -10.44 0.14 3.34
CA PHE A 206 -10.39 0.08 1.88
C PHE A 206 -11.29 -1.04 1.36
N TYR A 207 -11.98 -0.79 0.25
CA TYR A 207 -12.97 -1.68 -0.37
C TYR A 207 -12.84 -1.63 -1.89
N HIS A 208 -12.85 -2.77 -2.59
CA HIS A 208 -12.88 -2.78 -4.06
C HIS A 208 -14.18 -2.18 -4.58
N ILE A 209 -14.10 -1.35 -5.64
CA ILE A 209 -15.25 -0.69 -6.27
C ILE A 209 -16.32 -1.70 -6.72
N GLU A 210 -15.89 -2.88 -7.19
CA GLU A 210 -16.79 -3.94 -7.70
C GLU A 210 -17.51 -4.71 -6.59
N ASN A 211 -16.97 -4.74 -5.36
CA ASN A 211 -17.48 -5.56 -4.24
C ASN A 211 -18.31 -4.79 -3.22
N ILE A 212 -18.76 -3.57 -3.54
CA ILE A 212 -19.44 -2.71 -2.55
C ILE A 212 -20.94 -3.00 -2.56
N SER A 213 -21.41 -3.64 -1.48
CA SER A 213 -22.83 -3.81 -1.20
C SER A 213 -23.52 -2.44 -1.00
N LEU A 214 -24.85 -2.39 -1.18
CA LEU A 214 -25.60 -1.15 -0.97
C LEU A 214 -25.46 -0.61 0.47
N GLU A 215 -25.35 -1.50 1.45
CA GLU A 215 -25.14 -1.16 2.86
C GLU A 215 -23.77 -0.55 3.12
N ASP A 216 -22.72 -1.07 2.47
CA ASP A 216 -21.37 -0.54 2.59
C ASP A 216 -21.26 0.85 1.94
N LYS A 217 -21.96 1.08 0.81
CA LYS A 217 -22.07 2.42 0.21
C LYS A 217 -22.68 3.43 1.19
N LEU A 218 -23.73 3.04 1.92
CA LEU A 218 -24.38 3.89 2.92
C LEU A 218 -23.48 4.15 4.15
N LYS A 219 -22.79 3.13 4.66
CA LYS A 219 -21.84 3.27 5.79
C LYS A 219 -20.63 4.15 5.45
N LEU A 220 -20.13 4.07 4.21
CA LEU A 220 -19.05 4.92 3.69
C LEU A 220 -19.48 6.39 3.54
N GLN A 221 -20.75 6.64 3.17
CA GLN A 221 -21.28 8.01 3.02
C GLN A 221 -21.66 8.67 4.35
N LEU A 222 -22.14 7.90 5.33
CA LEU A 222 -22.71 8.43 6.57
C LEU A 222 -21.70 8.61 7.71
N GLY A 223 -20.43 8.21 7.54
CA GLY A 223 -19.42 8.36 8.58
C GLY A 223 -19.89 7.72 9.88
N GLY A 224 -19.97 6.38 9.88
CA GLY A 224 -20.46 5.61 11.02
C GLY A 224 -19.88 6.13 12.34
N LYS A 225 -20.76 6.75 13.14
CA LYS A 225 -20.59 6.88 14.57
C LYS A 225 -20.78 5.49 15.15
N ASP A 226 -19.68 4.85 15.52
CA ASP A 226 -19.65 3.98 16.69
C ASP A 226 -19.16 4.83 17.87
#